data_AF-A0A4R6REA3-F1
#
_entry.id   AF-A0A4R6REA3-F1
#
_cell.length_a   1.000
_cell.length_b   1.000
_cell.length_c   1.000
_cell.angle_alpha   90.00
_cell.angle_beta   90.00
_cell.angle_gamma   90.00
#
_symmetry.space_group_name_H-M   'P 1'
#
loop_
_entity.id
_entity.type
_entity.pdbx_description
1 polymer ?
#
loop_
_entity_poly.entity_id
_entity_poly.type
_entity_poly.pdbx_seq_one_letter_code
_entity_poly.pdbx_strand_id
1 'polypeptide(L)'
;MRIISGNVDLYSASGNLNKMSLYKKNEEKGNYNTVLTGSINNPPLLFLNQDYNYQKEDSVWQDLMQDPDKRFAKALALAIDSDDINNSIYFGRYGKKGLTATYDPEKARELLDEIGMNQTDDEGYRMAPDGSKFEFVISVADHSSDIVPLSILLKQHIENIGIRTTVDQMGIDLWWQRNYNNKFMGSIHWNDGPIWPSGISEDYLPDFKGSWAPASYDNYLELDGRTPPEYLQEFFDIHTARKKYPAQSEKGKELFKELQNWFDNNLVMLYPVADVTNPTIVSKDLGNVPVEGYPWHIDIPRNIDQMFFKN
;
A
#
# COMPACT_ATOMS: atom_id res chain seq x y z
N MET A 1 -5.51 11.64 -25.95
CA MET A 1 -5.90 12.57 -27.04
C MET A 1 -7.14 13.38 -26.71
N ARG A 2 -8.25 12.80 -26.23
CA ARG A 2 -9.50 13.55 -25.91
C ARG A 2 -9.34 14.65 -24.85
N ILE A 3 -8.58 14.39 -23.79
CA ILE A 3 -8.26 15.37 -22.74
C ILE A 3 -7.54 16.60 -23.33
N ILE A 4 -6.48 16.36 -24.11
CA ILE A 4 -5.66 17.42 -24.70
C ILE A 4 -6.46 18.28 -25.69
N SER A 5 -7.43 17.67 -26.38
CA SER A 5 -8.29 18.37 -27.34
C SER A 5 -9.50 19.05 -26.72
N GLY A 6 -9.66 19.06 -25.38
CA GLY A 6 -10.79 19.69 -24.70
C GLY A 6 -12.12 18.95 -24.83
N ASN A 7 -12.11 17.69 -25.29
CA ASN A 7 -13.33 16.88 -25.44
C ASN A 7 -13.68 16.13 -24.16
N VAL A 8 -13.41 16.73 -23.00
CA VAL A 8 -13.66 16.17 -21.67
C VAL A 8 -14.00 17.30 -20.70
N ASP A 9 -15.18 17.24 -20.10
CA ASP A 9 -15.60 18.23 -19.10
C ASP A 9 -15.02 17.95 -17.71
N LEU A 10 -14.84 16.68 -17.38
CA LEU A 10 -14.28 16.23 -16.11
C LEU A 10 -13.44 14.98 -16.30
N TYR A 11 -12.22 14.99 -15.77
CA TYR A 11 -11.34 13.83 -15.68
C TYR A 11 -10.67 13.81 -14.30
N SER A 12 -11.14 12.92 -13.44
CA SER A 12 -10.66 12.69 -12.07
C SER A 12 -10.31 11.21 -11.88
N ALA A 13 -9.60 10.85 -10.81
CA ALA A 13 -9.20 9.49 -10.41
C ALA A 13 -8.21 8.75 -11.33
N SER A 14 -8.15 9.08 -12.62
CA SER A 14 -7.26 8.44 -13.60
C SER A 14 -6.21 9.42 -14.16
N GLY A 15 -6.04 10.57 -13.52
CA GLY A 15 -4.99 11.52 -13.82
C GLY A 15 -3.62 10.94 -13.50
N ASN A 16 -2.72 10.92 -14.48
CA ASN A 16 -1.34 10.49 -14.22
C ASN A 16 -0.44 11.71 -14.02
N LEU A 17 0.29 11.76 -12.90
CA LEU A 17 1.23 12.82 -12.57
C LEU A 17 2.31 13.01 -13.65
N ASN A 18 2.74 11.93 -14.31
CA ASN A 18 3.74 12.00 -15.38
C ASN A 18 3.29 12.80 -16.62
N LYS A 19 1.99 13.09 -16.73
CA LYS A 19 1.39 13.91 -17.80
C LYS A 19 1.04 15.31 -17.34
N MET A 20 1.35 15.71 -16.11
CA MET A 20 0.97 17.01 -15.55
C MET A 20 1.43 18.19 -16.43
N SER A 21 2.69 18.21 -16.86
CA SER A 21 3.19 19.28 -17.75
C SER A 21 2.46 19.32 -19.09
N LEU A 22 2.03 18.16 -19.61
CA LEU A 22 1.25 18.08 -20.84
C LEU A 22 -0.16 18.64 -20.64
N TYR A 23 -0.80 18.36 -19.50
CA TYR A 23 -2.11 18.94 -19.15
C TYR A 23 -1.99 20.46 -19.03
N LYS A 24 -1.05 20.95 -18.21
CA LYS A 24 -0.80 22.38 -18.00
C LYS A 24 -0.56 23.15 -19.31
N LYS A 25 0.25 22.60 -20.21
CA LYS A 25 0.55 23.23 -21.52
C LYS A 25 -0.69 23.38 -22.42
N ASN A 26 -1.73 22.58 -22.22
CA ASN A 26 -2.91 22.56 -23.09
C ASN A 26 -4.18 23.12 -22.43
N GLU A 27 -4.10 23.69 -21.23
CA GLU A 27 -5.26 24.26 -20.50
C GLU A 27 -5.99 25.35 -21.30
N GLU A 28 -5.25 26.25 -21.95
CA GLU A 28 -5.82 27.30 -22.78
C GLU A 28 -6.50 26.72 -24.03
N LYS A 29 -5.79 25.87 -24.78
CA LYS A 29 -6.28 25.25 -26.00
C LYS A 29 -7.48 24.33 -25.77
N GLY A 30 -7.48 23.60 -24.65
CA GLY A 30 -8.50 22.62 -24.32
C GLY A 30 -9.67 23.18 -23.49
N ASN A 31 -9.68 24.47 -23.18
CA ASN A 31 -10.68 25.12 -22.33
C ASN A 31 -10.90 24.43 -20.96
N TYR A 32 -9.82 24.03 -20.29
CA TYR A 32 -9.89 23.39 -18.96
C TYR A 32 -8.85 23.95 -18.00
N ASN A 33 -9.04 23.67 -16.72
CA ASN A 33 -8.03 23.83 -15.67
C ASN A 33 -7.60 22.45 -15.16
N THR A 34 -6.33 22.32 -14.83
CA THR A 34 -5.78 21.17 -14.11
C THR A 34 -5.51 21.61 -12.68
N VAL A 35 -6.11 20.92 -11.72
CA VAL A 35 -5.88 21.10 -10.28
C VAL A 35 -5.32 19.81 -9.69
N LEU A 36 -4.55 19.95 -8.62
CA LEU A 36 -4.13 18.81 -7.81
C LEU A 36 -5.10 18.60 -6.67
N THR A 37 -5.55 17.37 -6.51
CA THR A 37 -6.44 16.93 -5.44
C THR A 37 -5.80 15.77 -4.70
N GLY A 38 -6.21 15.54 -3.46
CA GLY A 38 -5.84 14.33 -2.71
C GLY A 38 -6.57 13.08 -3.22
N SER A 39 -6.40 11.99 -2.48
CA SER A 39 -6.96 10.69 -2.83
C SER A 39 -7.61 10.01 -1.64
N ILE A 40 -8.68 9.27 -1.89
CA ILE A 40 -9.22 8.33 -0.91
C ILE A 40 -8.37 7.05 -0.80
N ASN A 41 -7.43 6.85 -1.72
CA ASN A 41 -6.50 5.73 -1.71
C ASN A 41 -5.14 6.17 -1.18
N ASN A 42 -4.50 5.30 -0.41
CA ASN A 42 -3.05 5.35 -0.26
C ASN A 42 -2.38 5.01 -1.61
N PRO A 43 -1.11 5.41 -1.82
CA PRO A 43 -0.33 4.89 -2.93
C PRO A 43 -0.12 3.37 -2.75
N PRO A 44 0.37 2.65 -3.77
CA PRO A 44 0.66 1.23 -3.62
C PRO A 44 1.60 0.96 -2.42
N LEU A 45 1.21 0.02 -1.57
CA LEU A 45 1.88 -0.44 -0.37
C LEU A 45 2.52 -1.81 -0.62
N LEU A 46 3.56 -2.13 0.14
CA LEU A 46 4.09 -3.49 0.21
C LEU A 46 3.39 -4.23 1.36
N PHE A 47 2.55 -5.20 1.02
CA PHE A 47 1.90 -6.08 1.98
C PHE A 47 2.81 -7.25 2.31
N LEU A 48 2.99 -7.52 3.60
CA LEU A 48 3.75 -8.65 4.12
C LEU A 48 2.77 -9.67 4.69
N ASN A 49 2.70 -10.83 4.06
CA ASN A 49 1.75 -11.85 4.45
C ASN A 49 2.17 -12.54 5.75
N GLN A 50 1.40 -12.37 6.81
CA GLN A 50 1.65 -12.91 8.14
C GLN A 50 1.40 -14.41 8.25
N ASP A 51 0.70 -15.01 7.28
CA ASP A 51 0.34 -16.43 7.33
C ASP A 51 0.66 -17.26 6.10
N TYR A 52 1.45 -16.71 5.17
CA TYR A 52 2.00 -17.49 4.09
C TYR A 52 2.78 -18.70 4.64
N ASN A 53 2.46 -19.89 4.14
CA ASN A 53 3.03 -21.16 4.59
C ASN A 53 2.87 -21.44 6.10
N TYR A 54 1.79 -20.96 6.75
CA TYR A 54 1.55 -21.26 8.17
C TYR A 54 1.40 -22.76 8.51
N GLN A 55 1.03 -23.58 7.52
CA GLN A 55 0.90 -25.04 7.67
C GLN A 55 2.22 -25.80 7.51
N LYS A 56 3.27 -25.12 7.01
CA LYS A 56 4.58 -25.74 6.80
C LYS A 56 5.32 -25.73 8.14
N GLU A 57 5.67 -26.91 8.63
CA GLU A 57 6.58 -27.06 9.78
C GLU A 57 7.94 -26.42 9.46
N ASP A 58 8.55 -25.77 10.45
CA ASP A 58 9.82 -25.04 10.30
C ASP A 58 9.82 -24.01 9.15
N SER A 59 8.71 -23.30 8.98
CA SER A 59 8.60 -22.25 7.97
C SER A 59 9.40 -21.02 8.39
N VAL A 60 10.58 -20.85 7.79
CA VAL A 60 11.41 -19.63 7.93
C VAL A 60 10.60 -18.34 7.79
N TRP A 61 9.65 -18.29 6.85
CA TRP A 61 8.83 -17.08 6.68
C TRP A 61 7.94 -16.80 7.89
N GLN A 62 7.37 -17.85 8.49
CA GLN A 62 6.59 -17.71 9.71
C GLN A 62 7.47 -17.25 10.88
N ASP A 63 8.67 -17.81 11.02
CA ASP A 63 9.62 -17.38 12.06
C ASP A 63 9.96 -15.88 11.93
N LEU A 64 10.16 -15.39 10.71
CA LEU A 64 10.46 -13.98 10.43
C LEU A 64 9.26 -13.05 10.69
N MET A 65 8.04 -13.44 10.30
CA MET A 65 6.83 -12.61 10.49
C MET A 65 6.31 -12.63 11.93
N GLN A 66 6.52 -13.73 12.64
CA GLN A 66 6.07 -13.89 14.02
C GLN A 66 7.10 -13.43 15.06
N ASP A 67 8.29 -12.98 14.64
CA ASP A 67 9.24 -12.30 15.52
C ASP A 67 8.52 -11.23 16.36
N PRO A 68 8.56 -11.30 17.71
CA PRO A 68 7.82 -10.39 18.59
C PRO A 68 8.19 -8.92 18.35
N ASP A 69 9.44 -8.67 17.97
CA ASP A 69 9.96 -7.33 17.70
C ASP A 69 9.79 -6.90 16.24
N LYS A 70 9.19 -7.74 15.38
CA LYS A 70 8.95 -7.48 13.95
C LYS A 70 10.21 -7.06 13.19
N ARG A 71 11.37 -7.57 13.58
CA ARG A 71 12.69 -7.10 13.12
C ARG A 71 12.89 -7.25 11.62
N PHE A 72 12.40 -8.34 11.01
CA PHE A 72 12.46 -8.49 9.55
C PHE A 72 11.61 -7.43 8.84
N ALA A 73 10.35 -7.23 9.26
CA ALA A 73 9.48 -6.19 8.67
C ALA A 73 10.04 -4.77 8.89
N LYS A 74 10.60 -4.50 10.08
CA LYS A 74 11.32 -3.24 10.38
C LYS A 74 12.54 -3.06 9.47
N ALA A 75 13.34 -4.11 9.25
CA ALA A 75 14.48 -4.06 8.36
C ALA A 75 14.06 -3.74 6.92
N LEU A 76 13.00 -4.38 6.41
CA LEU A 76 12.44 -4.04 5.11
C LEU A 76 11.96 -2.59 5.06
N ALA A 77 11.25 -2.11 6.08
CA ALA A 77 10.76 -0.73 6.13
C ALA A 77 11.91 0.29 6.11
N LEU A 78 12.96 0.05 6.89
CA LEU A 78 14.13 0.92 6.99
C LEU A 78 15.00 0.88 5.72
N ALA A 79 14.95 -0.20 4.95
CA ALA A 79 15.65 -0.31 3.67
C ALA A 79 15.00 0.51 2.56
N ILE A 80 13.71 0.83 2.67
CA ILE A 80 12.97 1.56 1.64
C ILE A 80 13.38 3.04 1.63
N ASP A 81 13.95 3.50 0.53
CA ASP A 81 14.22 4.92 0.30
C ASP A 81 12.98 5.59 -0.31
N SER A 82 12.15 6.17 0.58
CA SER A 82 10.95 6.91 0.16
C SER A 82 11.27 8.13 -0.72
N ASP A 83 12.45 8.76 -0.59
CA ASP A 83 12.81 9.91 -1.44
C ASP A 83 13.14 9.45 -2.85
N ASP A 84 13.91 8.37 -3.00
CA ASP A 84 14.20 7.78 -4.30
C ASP A 84 12.91 7.39 -5.03
N ILE A 85 12.01 6.66 -4.36
CA ILE A 85 10.71 6.27 -4.94
C ILE A 85 9.88 7.50 -5.32
N ASN A 86 9.78 8.49 -4.43
CA ASN A 86 8.99 9.69 -4.67
C ASN A 86 9.53 10.50 -5.86
N ASN A 87 10.85 10.67 -5.96
CA ASN A 87 11.46 11.41 -7.06
C ASN A 87 11.37 10.65 -8.39
N SER A 88 11.58 9.33 -8.36
CA SER A 88 11.63 8.48 -9.56
C SER A 88 10.26 8.20 -10.17
N ILE A 89 9.22 8.01 -9.36
CA ILE A 89 7.87 7.62 -9.84
C ILE A 89 6.86 8.77 -9.72
N TYR A 90 6.96 9.57 -8.66
CA TYR A 90 5.92 10.51 -8.26
C TYR A 90 6.35 11.99 -8.32
N PHE A 91 7.51 12.28 -8.94
CA PHE A 91 8.01 13.63 -9.19
C PHE A 91 8.17 14.49 -7.93
N GLY A 92 8.47 13.86 -6.79
CA GLY A 92 8.65 14.53 -5.50
C GLY A 92 7.36 15.11 -4.92
N ARG A 93 6.19 14.64 -5.38
CA ARG A 93 4.87 15.18 -4.98
C ARG A 93 4.20 14.42 -3.86
N TYR A 94 4.61 13.19 -3.58
CA TYR A 94 4.00 12.37 -2.54
C TYR A 94 4.66 12.62 -1.18
N GLY A 95 3.96 12.30 -0.11
CA GLY A 95 4.45 12.38 1.27
C GLY A 95 5.23 11.13 1.68
N LYS A 96 5.61 11.09 2.95
CA LYS A 96 6.21 9.93 3.63
C LYS A 96 5.42 9.63 4.90
N LYS A 97 5.40 8.36 5.32
CA LYS A 97 4.64 7.94 6.52
C LYS A 97 5.31 6.77 7.21
N GLY A 98 5.25 6.76 8.55
CA GLY A 98 5.69 5.61 9.35
C GLY A 98 7.20 5.40 9.30
N LEU A 99 7.64 4.17 9.55
CA LEU A 99 9.05 3.81 9.66
C LEU A 99 9.84 3.96 8.34
N THR A 100 9.17 3.82 7.20
CA THR A 100 9.77 4.01 5.87
C THR A 100 10.22 5.45 5.63
N ALA A 101 9.69 6.42 6.38
CA ALA A 101 10.12 7.82 6.28
C ALA A 101 11.56 8.06 6.77
N THR A 102 12.17 7.09 7.47
CA THR A 102 13.49 7.24 8.11
C THR A 102 14.66 6.92 7.17
N TYR A 103 14.52 5.90 6.31
CA TYR A 103 15.60 5.32 5.49
C TYR A 103 16.93 5.13 6.26
N ASP A 104 17.13 3.95 6.82
CA ASP A 104 18.33 3.59 7.58
C ASP A 104 18.78 2.15 7.21
N PRO A 105 19.50 1.99 6.08
CA PRO A 105 19.93 0.68 5.62
C PRO A 105 20.99 0.04 6.54
N GLU A 106 21.72 0.82 7.34
CA GLU A 106 22.65 0.26 8.34
C GLU A 106 21.86 -0.37 9.48
N LYS A 107 20.87 0.33 10.04
CA LYS A 107 20.02 -0.24 11.07
C LYS A 107 19.24 -1.44 10.56
N ALA A 108 18.80 -1.41 9.29
CA ALA A 108 18.18 -2.57 8.67
C ALA A 108 19.11 -3.80 8.66
N ARG A 109 20.39 -3.64 8.31
CA ARG A 109 21.38 -4.72 8.36
C ARG A 109 21.59 -5.26 9.78
N GLU A 110 21.69 -4.38 10.78
CA GLU A 110 21.82 -4.79 12.18
C GLU A 110 20.64 -5.65 12.63
N LEU A 111 19.40 -5.23 12.31
CA LEU A 111 18.19 -5.99 12.66
C LEU A 111 18.17 -7.37 12.01
N LEU A 112 18.65 -7.49 10.76
CA LEU A 112 18.80 -8.77 10.07
C LEU A 112 19.86 -9.68 10.74
N ASP A 113 20.96 -9.09 11.22
CA ASP A 113 21.97 -9.84 11.96
C ASP A 113 21.42 -10.37 13.29
N GLU A 114 20.64 -9.55 14.01
CA GLU A 114 20.01 -9.89 15.30
C GLU A 114 18.98 -11.03 15.20
N ILE A 115 18.36 -11.24 14.04
CA ILE A 115 17.45 -12.37 13.77
C ILE A 115 18.17 -13.58 13.14
N GLY A 116 19.49 -13.56 13.06
CA GLY A 116 20.29 -14.71 12.60
C GLY A 116 20.50 -14.78 11.09
N MET A 117 20.11 -13.75 10.31
CA MET A 117 20.39 -13.68 8.87
C MET A 117 21.78 -13.09 8.58
N ASN A 118 22.80 -13.45 9.36
CA ASN A 118 24.13 -12.85 9.34
C ASN A 118 25.14 -13.56 8.42
N GLN A 119 24.77 -14.71 7.85
CA GLN A 119 25.57 -15.43 6.87
C GLN A 119 25.12 -15.06 5.46
N THR A 120 26.05 -15.09 4.50
CA THR A 120 25.75 -14.89 3.08
C THR A 120 26.16 -16.09 2.25
N ASP A 121 25.46 -16.32 1.15
CA ASP A 121 25.86 -17.31 0.15
C ASP A 121 26.94 -16.78 -0.81
N ASP A 122 27.36 -17.61 -1.77
CA ASP A 122 28.42 -17.31 -2.75
C ASP A 122 28.07 -16.14 -3.68
N GLU A 123 26.80 -15.75 -3.77
CA GLU A 123 26.31 -14.61 -4.56
C GLU A 123 26.28 -13.32 -3.72
N GLY A 124 26.61 -13.40 -2.42
CA GLY A 124 26.61 -12.26 -1.50
C GLY A 124 25.26 -11.96 -0.86
N TYR A 125 24.26 -12.83 -1.02
CA TYR A 125 22.94 -12.64 -0.40
C TYR A 125 22.85 -13.36 0.95
N ARG A 126 22.16 -12.73 1.91
CA ARG A 126 21.91 -13.27 3.24
C ARG A 126 21.12 -14.57 3.17
N MET A 127 21.54 -15.53 3.99
CA MET A 127 20.86 -16.79 4.21
C MET A 127 19.76 -16.65 5.27
N ALA A 128 18.84 -17.60 5.31
CA ALA A 128 17.84 -17.69 6.36
C ALA A 128 18.49 -18.00 7.72
N PRO A 129 17.78 -17.76 8.86
CA PRO A 129 18.30 -18.08 10.19
C PRO A 129 18.65 -19.56 10.40
N ASP A 130 18.01 -20.46 9.65
CA ASP A 130 18.28 -21.90 9.65
C ASP A 130 19.47 -22.31 8.76
N GLY A 131 20.12 -21.34 8.09
CA GLY A 131 21.22 -21.58 7.15
C GLY A 131 20.77 -22.04 5.76
N SER A 132 19.48 -22.04 5.46
CA SER A 132 18.98 -22.30 4.10
C SER A 132 19.07 -21.05 3.21
N LYS A 133 18.96 -21.23 1.89
CA LYS A 133 18.86 -20.08 0.97
C LYS A 133 17.52 -19.38 1.19
N PHE A 134 17.57 -18.07 1.43
CA PHE A 134 16.38 -17.24 1.54
C PHE A 134 16.15 -16.43 0.25
N GLU A 135 14.89 -16.31 -0.16
CA GLU A 135 14.45 -15.44 -1.24
C GLU A 135 13.12 -14.80 -0.86
N PHE A 136 13.04 -13.49 -0.96
CA PHE A 136 11.80 -12.75 -0.79
C PHE A 136 11.11 -12.54 -2.13
N VAL A 137 9.90 -13.06 -2.31
CA VAL A 137 9.14 -12.91 -3.56
C VAL A 137 8.06 -11.85 -3.41
N ILE A 138 8.15 -10.80 -4.23
CA ILE A 138 7.16 -9.73 -4.36
C ILE A 138 6.28 -10.03 -5.58
N SER A 139 5.03 -10.40 -5.34
CA SER A 139 4.07 -10.75 -6.38
C SER A 139 3.26 -9.54 -6.83
N VAL A 140 3.25 -9.24 -8.13
CA VAL A 140 2.61 -8.04 -8.68
C VAL A 140 1.82 -8.33 -9.95
N ALA A 141 0.84 -7.48 -10.24
CA ALA A 141 0.19 -7.36 -11.53
C ALA A 141 0.00 -5.88 -11.87
N ASP A 142 -0.23 -5.58 -13.15
CA ASP A 142 -0.37 -4.21 -13.66
C ASP A 142 -1.76 -3.61 -13.34
N HIS A 143 -2.12 -3.57 -12.05
CA HIS A 143 -3.37 -2.96 -11.57
C HIS A 143 -3.35 -1.43 -11.68
N SER A 144 -2.15 -0.85 -11.64
CA SER A 144 -1.90 0.58 -11.88
C SER A 144 -0.48 0.77 -12.40
N SER A 145 -0.29 1.83 -13.19
CA SER A 145 0.95 2.06 -13.95
C SER A 145 2.22 2.25 -13.11
N ASP A 146 2.08 2.44 -11.81
CA ASP A 146 3.14 2.67 -10.83
C ASP A 146 3.56 1.40 -10.06
N ILE A 147 2.73 0.34 -10.02
CA ILE A 147 3.02 -0.88 -9.23
C ILE A 147 4.27 -1.61 -9.72
N VAL A 148 4.40 -1.85 -11.03
CA VAL A 148 5.56 -2.57 -11.57
C VAL A 148 6.84 -1.75 -11.44
N PRO A 149 6.90 -0.45 -11.78
CA PRO A 149 8.07 0.38 -11.48
C PRO A 149 8.44 0.40 -9.99
N LEU A 150 7.45 0.47 -9.10
CA LEU A 150 7.66 0.45 -7.65
C LEU A 150 8.30 -0.87 -7.19
N SER A 151 7.84 -2.02 -7.70
CA SER A 151 8.38 -3.32 -7.29
C SER A 151 9.86 -3.48 -7.64
N ILE A 152 10.30 -2.90 -8.76
CA ILE A 152 11.71 -2.90 -9.18
C ILE A 152 12.57 -2.05 -8.24
N LEU A 153 12.11 -0.87 -7.83
CA LEU A 153 12.83 -0.05 -6.85
C LEU A 153 12.88 -0.73 -5.48
N LEU A 154 11.76 -1.28 -5.01
CA LEU A 154 11.72 -2.03 -3.76
C LEU A 154 12.67 -3.23 -3.78
N LYS A 155 12.73 -3.98 -4.88
CA LYS A 155 13.72 -5.07 -5.06
C LYS A 155 15.15 -4.53 -4.89
N GLN A 156 15.51 -3.43 -5.54
CA GLN A 156 16.85 -2.84 -5.42
C GLN A 156 17.16 -2.41 -3.98
N HIS A 157 16.22 -1.73 -3.32
CA HIS A 157 16.37 -1.27 -1.94
C HIS A 157 16.56 -2.43 -0.96
N ILE A 158 15.77 -3.50 -1.12
CA ILE A 158 15.84 -4.70 -0.27
C ILE A 158 17.11 -5.52 -0.56
N GLU A 159 17.58 -5.57 -1.81
CA GLU A 159 18.85 -6.23 -2.15
C GLU A 159 20.06 -5.47 -1.59
N ASN A 160 19.99 -4.14 -1.41
CA ASN A 160 21.05 -3.34 -0.79
C ASN A 160 21.31 -3.69 0.68
N ILE A 161 20.34 -4.29 1.38
CA ILE A 161 20.53 -4.83 2.73
C ILE A 161 20.88 -6.33 2.72
N GLY A 162 21.08 -6.92 1.54
CA GLY A 162 21.55 -8.28 1.32
C GLY A 162 20.44 -9.32 1.15
N ILE A 163 19.17 -8.95 1.03
CA ILE A 163 18.08 -9.93 0.88
C ILE A 163 17.82 -10.19 -0.60
N ARG A 164 18.06 -11.43 -1.05
CA ARG A 164 17.71 -11.87 -2.42
C ARG A 164 16.22 -11.66 -2.64
N THR A 165 15.85 -10.92 -3.68
CA THR A 165 14.47 -10.54 -3.92
C THR A 165 14.05 -10.79 -5.36
N THR A 166 12.88 -11.38 -5.59
CA THR A 166 12.33 -11.60 -6.94
C THR A 166 11.01 -10.87 -7.09
N VAL A 167 10.82 -10.23 -8.26
CA VAL A 167 9.53 -9.66 -8.66
C VAL A 167 8.83 -10.67 -9.56
N ASP A 168 7.75 -11.27 -9.05
CA ASP A 168 6.90 -12.21 -9.79
C ASP A 168 5.72 -11.43 -10.41
N GLN A 169 5.89 -10.96 -11.64
CA GLN A 169 4.86 -10.25 -12.38
C GLN A 169 3.96 -11.23 -13.14
N MET A 170 2.65 -11.15 -12.93
CA MET A 170 1.66 -12.01 -13.58
C MET A 170 0.43 -11.24 -14.08
N GLY A 171 -0.45 -11.93 -14.80
CA GLY A 171 -1.74 -11.37 -15.22
C GLY A 171 -2.68 -11.17 -14.02
N ILE A 172 -3.53 -10.14 -14.09
CA ILE A 172 -4.45 -9.73 -13.01
C ILE A 172 -5.32 -10.89 -12.51
N ASP A 173 -5.91 -11.69 -13.41
CA ASP A 173 -6.79 -12.80 -13.02
C ASP A 173 -6.03 -13.88 -12.23
N LEU A 174 -4.81 -14.23 -12.68
CA LEU A 174 -3.94 -15.18 -11.99
C LEU A 174 -3.45 -14.60 -10.65
N TRP A 175 -3.18 -13.29 -10.61
CA TRP A 175 -2.77 -12.61 -9.39
C TRP A 175 -3.85 -12.71 -8.32
N TRP A 176 -5.10 -12.38 -8.64
CA TRP A 176 -6.23 -12.52 -7.71
C TRP A 176 -6.46 -13.97 -7.30
N GLN A 177 -6.39 -14.90 -8.26
CA GLN A 177 -6.51 -16.33 -7.94
C GLN A 177 -5.46 -16.75 -6.91
N ARG A 178 -4.20 -16.33 -7.05
CA ARG A 178 -3.13 -16.66 -6.10
C ARG A 178 -3.25 -15.91 -4.77
N ASN A 179 -3.69 -14.66 -4.81
CA ASN A 179 -3.93 -13.83 -3.63
C ASN A 179 -4.95 -14.50 -2.68
N TYR A 180 -6.13 -14.83 -3.20
CA TYR A 180 -7.20 -15.49 -2.43
C TYR A 180 -6.84 -16.91 -1.95
N ASN A 181 -5.87 -17.56 -2.60
CA ASN A 181 -5.40 -18.90 -2.20
C ASN A 181 -4.15 -18.85 -1.31
N ASN A 182 -3.85 -17.69 -0.71
CA ASN A 182 -2.74 -17.49 0.21
C ASN A 182 -1.37 -17.92 -0.37
N LYS A 183 -1.06 -17.48 -1.59
CA LYS A 183 0.16 -17.92 -2.33
C LYS A 183 1.27 -16.87 -2.45
N PHE A 184 1.20 -15.79 -1.68
CA PHE A 184 2.16 -14.69 -1.73
C PHE A 184 2.90 -14.52 -0.40
N MET A 185 4.22 -14.33 -0.46
CA MET A 185 5.03 -13.84 0.67
C MET A 185 4.84 -12.33 0.83
N GLY A 186 5.20 -11.58 -0.20
CA GLY A 186 4.94 -10.15 -0.33
C GLY A 186 4.11 -9.87 -1.57
N SER A 187 3.28 -8.83 -1.51
CA SER A 187 2.53 -8.34 -2.66
C SER A 187 2.43 -6.82 -2.65
N ILE A 188 2.18 -6.22 -3.81
CA ILE A 188 1.99 -4.76 -3.91
C ILE A 188 0.59 -4.47 -4.43
N HIS A 189 -0.16 -3.67 -3.68
CA HIS A 189 -1.45 -3.13 -4.08
C HIS A 189 -1.72 -1.82 -3.35
N TRP A 190 -2.81 -1.11 -3.66
CA TRP A 190 -3.25 0.07 -2.91
C TRP A 190 -4.34 -0.33 -1.91
N ASN A 191 -4.68 0.58 -1.00
CA ASN A 191 -5.86 0.47 -0.16
C ASN A 191 -6.53 1.84 0.03
N ASP A 192 -7.70 1.85 0.66
CA ASP A 192 -8.52 3.04 0.87
C ASP A 192 -8.26 3.71 2.23
N GLY A 193 -7.02 3.62 2.74
CA GLY A 193 -6.61 4.09 4.07
C GLY A 193 -7.18 5.42 4.54
N PRO A 194 -7.11 6.49 3.72
CA PRO A 194 -7.66 7.80 4.08
C PRO A 194 -9.14 7.81 4.50
N ILE A 195 -9.95 6.85 4.06
CA ILE A 195 -11.38 6.77 4.40
C ILE A 195 -11.73 5.70 5.44
N TRP A 196 -10.78 4.90 5.91
CA TRP A 196 -10.98 3.98 7.04
C TRP A 196 -11.47 4.65 8.35
N PRO A 197 -11.09 5.91 8.68
CA PRO A 197 -11.60 6.57 9.89
C PRO A 197 -13.12 6.76 9.88
N SER A 198 -13.73 6.86 8.69
CA SER A 198 -15.17 7.02 8.55
C SER A 198 -15.95 5.71 8.67
N GLY A 199 -15.26 4.56 8.55
CA GLY A 199 -15.87 3.24 8.49
C GLY A 199 -16.53 2.91 7.14
N ILE A 200 -16.39 3.76 6.13
CA ILE A 200 -16.95 3.55 4.78
C ILE A 200 -16.22 2.42 4.04
N SER A 201 -14.90 2.33 4.21
CA SER A 201 -14.08 1.25 3.65
C SER A 201 -13.38 0.49 4.76
N GLU A 202 -13.26 -0.81 4.57
CA GLU A 202 -12.59 -1.75 5.46
C GLU A 202 -11.64 -2.66 4.69
N ASP A 203 -11.12 -2.18 3.56
CA ASP A 203 -10.13 -2.91 2.77
C ASP A 203 -8.74 -2.99 3.45
N TYR A 204 -8.67 -2.65 4.74
CA TYR A 204 -7.60 -3.05 5.66
C TYR A 204 -7.74 -4.50 6.14
N LEU A 205 -8.89 -5.15 5.91
CA LEU A 205 -9.11 -6.55 6.31
C LEU A 205 -8.12 -7.50 5.62
N PRO A 206 -7.77 -8.64 6.24
CA PRO A 206 -6.58 -9.41 5.84
C PRO A 206 -6.64 -10.11 4.49
N ASP A 207 -7.81 -10.25 3.88
CA ASP A 207 -8.00 -10.82 2.54
C ASP A 207 -8.41 -9.77 1.47
N PHE A 208 -8.25 -8.48 1.77
CA PHE A 208 -8.56 -7.39 0.84
C PHE A 208 -7.31 -6.84 0.18
N LYS A 209 -7.45 -6.46 -1.10
CA LYS A 209 -6.36 -5.85 -1.90
C LYS A 209 -5.13 -6.76 -1.94
N GLY A 210 -4.04 -6.39 -1.29
CA GLY A 210 -2.93 -7.30 -1.02
C GLY A 210 -3.26 -8.09 0.25
N SER A 211 -3.55 -9.38 0.12
CA SER A 211 -3.89 -10.19 1.30
C SER A 211 -2.66 -10.31 2.20
N TRP A 212 -2.84 -9.97 3.47
CA TRP A 212 -1.77 -9.96 4.47
C TRP A 212 -1.97 -10.97 5.61
N ALA A 213 -3.15 -11.58 5.76
CA ALA A 213 -3.35 -12.78 6.59
C ALA A 213 -4.67 -13.51 6.24
N PRO A 214 -4.86 -13.93 4.96
CA PRO A 214 -6.15 -14.45 4.50
C PRO A 214 -6.61 -15.72 5.24
N ALA A 215 -5.68 -16.62 5.61
CA ALA A 215 -6.07 -17.84 6.33
C ALA A 215 -6.49 -17.55 7.79
N SER A 216 -5.92 -16.53 8.42
CA SER A 216 -6.41 -16.04 9.72
C SER A 216 -7.76 -15.35 9.59
N TYR A 217 -8.05 -14.68 8.47
CA TYR A 217 -9.36 -14.09 8.20
C TYR A 217 -10.45 -15.15 7.98
N ASP A 218 -10.13 -16.24 7.27
CA ASP A 218 -11.05 -17.39 7.13
C ASP A 218 -11.44 -17.97 8.49
N ASN A 219 -10.51 -18.04 9.45
CA ASN A 219 -10.84 -18.43 10.82
C ASN A 219 -11.78 -17.43 11.51
N TYR A 220 -11.52 -16.13 11.39
CA TYR A 220 -12.40 -15.09 11.94
C TYR A 220 -13.83 -15.18 11.40
N LEU A 221 -13.99 -15.63 10.14
CA LEU A 221 -15.27 -15.88 9.50
C LEU A 221 -15.88 -17.26 9.83
N GLU A 222 -15.25 -18.04 10.71
CA GLU A 222 -15.62 -19.42 11.05
C GLU A 222 -15.63 -20.37 9.84
N LEU A 223 -14.84 -20.06 8.80
CA LEU A 223 -14.70 -20.88 7.59
C LEU A 223 -13.59 -21.93 7.72
N ASP A 224 -12.62 -21.70 8.60
CA ASP A 224 -11.52 -22.62 8.90
C ASP A 224 -11.24 -22.72 10.42
N GLY A 225 -10.65 -23.83 10.84
CA GLY A 225 -10.34 -24.16 12.24
C GLY A 225 -8.97 -23.67 12.73
N ARG A 226 -8.23 -22.89 11.94
CA ARG A 226 -6.90 -22.40 12.33
C ARG A 226 -6.98 -21.44 13.52
N THR A 227 -6.24 -21.69 14.59
CA THR A 227 -6.04 -20.68 15.65
C THR A 227 -5.01 -19.62 15.22
N PRO A 228 -5.37 -18.33 15.09
CA PRO A 228 -4.41 -17.27 14.80
C PRO A 228 -3.50 -16.99 16.01
N PRO A 229 -2.25 -16.55 15.80
CA PRO A 229 -1.42 -15.97 16.86
C PRO A 229 -2.11 -14.80 17.58
N GLU A 230 -1.74 -14.57 18.84
CA GLU A 230 -2.39 -13.57 19.72
C GLU A 230 -2.46 -12.17 19.10
N TYR A 231 -1.37 -11.68 18.49
CA TYR A 231 -1.37 -10.35 17.87
C TYR A 231 -2.33 -10.25 16.66
N LEU A 232 -2.57 -11.34 15.92
CA LEU A 232 -3.58 -11.35 14.86
C LEU A 232 -5.00 -11.41 15.45
N GLN A 233 -5.19 -12.12 16.56
CA GLN A 233 -6.45 -12.11 17.28
C GLN A 233 -6.80 -10.72 17.80
N GLU A 234 -5.82 -9.98 18.33
CA GLU A 234 -5.99 -8.59 18.78
C GLU A 234 -6.55 -7.69 17.66
N PHE A 235 -6.06 -7.85 16.42
CA PHE A 235 -6.59 -7.12 15.27
C PHE A 235 -8.09 -7.40 15.06
N PHE A 236 -8.51 -8.66 15.12
CA PHE A 236 -9.92 -9.03 14.93
C PHE A 236 -10.81 -8.53 16.07
N ASP A 237 -10.28 -8.50 17.29
CA ASP A 237 -10.97 -7.96 18.46
C ASP A 237 -11.19 -6.45 18.32
N ILE A 238 -10.16 -5.70 17.89
CA ILE A 238 -10.26 -4.27 17.58
C ILE A 238 -11.27 -4.04 16.44
N HIS A 239 -11.17 -4.79 15.33
CA HIS A 239 -12.09 -4.68 14.21
C HIS A 239 -13.56 -4.92 14.64
N THR A 240 -13.79 -5.98 15.41
CA THR A 240 -15.13 -6.33 15.93
C THR A 240 -15.65 -5.28 16.90
N ALA A 241 -14.80 -4.74 17.76
CA ALA A 241 -15.17 -3.67 18.68
C ALA A 241 -15.62 -2.41 17.95
N ARG A 242 -14.97 -2.05 16.83
CA ARG A 242 -15.36 -0.89 16.01
C ARG A 242 -16.78 -0.98 15.46
N LYS A 243 -17.30 -2.19 15.22
CA LYS A 243 -18.69 -2.39 14.75
C LYS A 243 -19.75 -1.97 15.77
N LYS A 244 -19.37 -1.85 17.05
CA LYS A 244 -20.30 -1.54 18.15
C LYS A 244 -20.57 -0.05 18.32
N TYR A 245 -19.80 0.82 17.65
CA TYR A 245 -19.86 2.27 17.83
C TYR A 245 -19.88 3.01 16.49
N PRO A 246 -20.64 4.12 16.37
CA PRO A 246 -20.52 5.00 15.20
C PRO A 246 -19.08 5.53 15.08
N ALA A 247 -18.52 5.51 13.87
CA ALA A 247 -17.13 5.90 13.62
C ALA A 247 -16.81 7.34 14.09
N GLN A 248 -17.81 8.24 14.06
CA GLN A 248 -17.67 9.64 14.45
C GLN A 248 -17.77 9.87 15.98
N SER A 249 -18.23 8.87 16.73
CA SER A 249 -18.29 8.94 18.19
C SER A 249 -16.88 8.95 18.80
N GLU A 250 -16.75 9.44 20.03
CA GLU A 250 -15.45 9.44 20.73
C GLU A 250 -14.86 8.02 20.80
N LYS A 251 -15.69 7.03 21.15
CA LYS A 251 -15.26 5.64 21.23
C LYS A 251 -14.87 5.06 19.86
N GLY A 252 -15.57 5.45 18.80
CA GLY A 252 -15.22 5.06 17.42
C GLY A 252 -13.84 5.57 17.01
N LYS A 253 -13.51 6.82 17.34
CA LYS A 253 -12.20 7.43 17.07
C LYS A 253 -11.08 6.79 17.90
N GLU A 254 -11.33 6.49 19.18
CA GLU A 254 -10.38 5.75 20.03
C GLU A 254 -10.04 4.39 19.43
N LEU A 255 -11.05 3.59 19.07
CA LEU A 255 -10.85 2.27 18.46
C LEU A 255 -10.17 2.36 17.08
N PHE A 256 -10.41 3.44 16.34
CA PHE A 256 -9.67 3.69 15.10
C PHE A 256 -8.17 3.91 15.38
N LYS A 257 -7.85 4.71 16.40
CA LYS A 257 -6.46 4.95 16.81
C LYS A 257 -5.79 3.67 17.32
N GLU A 258 -6.50 2.84 18.06
CA GLU A 258 -6.03 1.50 18.46
C GLU A 258 -5.68 0.65 17.22
N LEU A 259 -6.55 0.63 16.21
CA LEU A 259 -6.27 -0.07 14.94
C LEU A 259 -5.02 0.48 14.24
N GLN A 260 -4.86 1.80 14.19
CA GLN A 260 -3.67 2.41 13.57
C GLN A 260 -2.39 2.03 14.31
N ASN A 261 -2.41 2.10 15.64
CA ASN A 261 -1.27 1.67 16.46
C ASN A 261 -0.93 0.20 16.21
N TRP A 262 -1.95 -0.65 16.06
CA TRP A 262 -1.72 -2.06 15.72
C TRP A 262 -0.99 -2.21 14.39
N PHE A 263 -1.40 -1.48 13.34
CA PHE A 263 -0.71 -1.51 12.05
C PHE A 263 0.73 -0.97 12.12
N ASP A 264 0.94 0.13 12.84
CA ASP A 264 2.26 0.75 13.00
C ASP A 264 3.23 -0.16 13.79
N ASN A 265 2.70 -0.93 14.76
CA ASN A 265 3.49 -1.86 15.56
C ASN A 265 3.79 -3.18 14.83
N ASN A 266 2.83 -3.70 14.04
CA ASN A 266 2.93 -5.01 13.41
C ASN A 266 3.49 -4.98 11.99
N LEU A 267 3.49 -3.82 11.32
CA LEU A 267 4.11 -3.60 10.01
C LEU A 267 3.68 -4.59 8.91
N VAL A 268 2.42 -5.05 8.95
CA VAL A 268 1.86 -5.96 7.92
C VAL A 268 1.69 -5.26 6.55
N MET A 269 1.71 -3.93 6.55
CA MET A 269 1.72 -3.08 5.37
C MET A 269 2.81 -2.02 5.53
N LEU A 270 3.77 -1.98 4.61
CA LEU A 270 4.77 -0.93 4.53
C LEU A 270 4.31 0.13 3.55
N TYR A 271 4.57 1.41 3.86
CA TYR A 271 4.17 2.56 3.07
C TYR A 271 5.40 3.13 2.33
N PRO A 272 5.72 2.72 1.09
CA PRO A 272 6.91 3.24 0.43
C PRO A 272 6.87 4.75 0.21
N VAL A 273 5.65 5.29 0.03
CA VAL A 273 5.32 6.72 -0.03
C VAL A 273 3.91 6.92 0.57
N ALA A 274 3.47 8.16 0.74
CA ALA A 274 2.16 8.53 1.29
C ALA A 274 1.55 9.74 0.56
N ASP A 275 0.39 10.22 1.04
CA ASP A 275 -0.24 11.49 0.63
C ASP A 275 -0.35 11.67 -0.89
N VAL A 276 -1.11 10.77 -1.53
CA VAL A 276 -1.32 10.77 -2.98
C VAL A 276 -1.81 12.12 -3.45
N THR A 277 -1.12 12.64 -4.46
CA THR A 277 -1.49 13.84 -5.18
C THR A 277 -1.94 13.47 -6.60
N ASN A 278 -3.23 13.63 -6.88
CA ASN A 278 -3.86 13.26 -8.15
C ASN A 278 -4.16 14.48 -9.03
N PRO A 279 -3.73 14.50 -10.31
CA PRO A 279 -4.18 15.48 -11.29
C PRO A 279 -5.67 15.30 -11.61
N THR A 280 -6.41 16.39 -11.51
CA THR A 280 -7.83 16.48 -11.83
C THR A 280 -8.02 17.57 -12.88
N ILE A 281 -8.69 17.23 -13.98
CA ILE A 281 -8.94 18.15 -15.10
C ILE A 281 -10.42 18.49 -15.13
N VAL A 282 -10.73 19.78 -15.16
CA VAL A 282 -12.09 20.31 -15.14
C VAL A 282 -12.26 21.39 -16.20
N SER A 283 -13.32 21.32 -17.00
CA SER A 283 -13.68 22.35 -17.97
C SER A 283 -13.84 23.71 -17.28
N LYS A 284 -13.39 24.79 -17.94
CA LYS A 284 -13.59 26.16 -17.45
C LYS A 284 -15.06 26.56 -17.41
N ASP A 285 -15.86 25.93 -18.26
CA ASP A 285 -17.29 26.17 -18.38
C ASP A 285 -18.07 25.52 -17.22
N LEU A 286 -17.48 24.61 -16.44
CA LEU A 286 -18.15 24.02 -15.29
C LEU A 286 -18.03 24.88 -14.02
N GLY A 287 -19.18 25.11 -13.36
CA GLY A 287 -19.32 25.62 -12.00
C GLY A 287 -19.45 24.49 -10.97
N ASN A 288 -19.29 24.84 -9.68
CA ASN A 288 -19.25 23.90 -8.56
C ASN A 288 -18.19 22.79 -8.73
N VAL A 289 -17.01 23.17 -9.24
CA VAL A 289 -15.88 22.26 -9.45
C VAL A 289 -14.87 22.34 -8.30
N PRO A 290 -14.10 21.26 -8.06
CA PRO A 290 -13.01 21.24 -7.08
C PRO A 290 -11.90 22.24 -7.40
N VAL A 291 -11.22 22.68 -6.34
CA VAL A 291 -10.08 23.60 -6.40
C VAL A 291 -8.78 22.87 -6.04
N GLU A 292 -7.65 23.52 -6.29
CA GLU A 292 -6.34 23.06 -5.86
C GLU A 292 -6.35 22.71 -4.36
N GLY A 293 -5.80 21.54 -4.02
CA GLY A 293 -5.74 21.05 -2.64
C GLY A 293 -7.03 20.41 -2.14
N TYR A 294 -8.07 20.25 -2.97
CA TYR A 294 -9.27 19.52 -2.56
C TYR A 294 -8.91 18.08 -2.15
N PRO A 295 -9.35 17.58 -0.98
CA PRO A 295 -8.78 16.38 -0.38
C PRO A 295 -9.14 15.08 -1.10
N TRP A 296 -10.24 15.02 -1.86
CA TRP A 296 -10.76 13.75 -2.38
C TRP A 296 -11.07 13.82 -3.88
N HIS A 297 -10.26 13.19 -4.72
CA HIS A 297 -10.55 13.13 -6.16
C HIS A 297 -11.87 12.38 -6.48
N ILE A 298 -12.30 11.41 -5.67
CA ILE A 298 -13.48 10.56 -5.96
C ILE A 298 -14.81 11.21 -5.60
N ASP A 299 -14.78 12.25 -4.77
CA ASP A 299 -15.98 13.01 -4.41
C ASP A 299 -16.57 13.72 -5.64
N ILE A 300 -15.72 14.00 -6.62
CA ILE A 300 -16.03 14.73 -7.84
C ILE A 300 -17.04 13.98 -8.73
N PRO A 301 -16.80 12.72 -9.15
CA PRO A 301 -17.81 11.95 -9.88
C PRO A 301 -19.03 11.58 -9.03
N ARG A 302 -18.93 11.59 -7.69
CA ARG A 302 -20.05 11.21 -6.80
C ARG A 302 -21.05 12.35 -6.56
N ASN A 303 -20.59 13.59 -6.64
CA ASN A 303 -21.41 14.79 -6.53
C ASN A 303 -21.43 15.56 -7.87
N ILE A 304 -21.65 14.86 -8.98
CA ILE A 304 -21.74 15.49 -10.30
C ILE A 304 -23.07 16.24 -10.49
N ASP A 305 -24.09 15.86 -9.73
CA ASP A 305 -25.44 16.44 -9.71
C ASP A 305 -25.49 17.90 -9.25
N GLN A 306 -24.51 18.34 -8.47
CA GLN A 306 -24.35 19.75 -8.09
C GLN A 306 -23.60 20.60 -9.13
N MET A 307 -22.97 20.00 -10.15
CA MET A 307 -22.24 20.73 -11.18
C MET A 307 -23.19 21.36 -12.21
N PHE A 308 -22.79 22.49 -12.80
CA PHE A 308 -23.55 23.17 -13.84
C PHE A 308 -22.63 23.84 -14.85
N PHE A 309 -23.11 24.06 -16.08
CA PHE A 309 -22.39 24.89 -17.04
C PHE A 309 -22.66 26.37 -16.76
N LYS A 310 -21.60 27.16 -16.60
CA LYS A 310 -21.63 28.61 -16.48
C LYS A 310 -22.14 29.20 -17.79
N ASN A 311 -23.00 30.21 -17.67
CA ASN A 311 -23.46 31.02 -18.80
C ASN A 311 -22.41 32.05 -19.21
#